data_AF-A0A9V1FLA2-F1
#
_entry.id   AF-A0A9V1FLA2-F1
#
_cell.length_a   1.000
_cell.length_b   1.000
_cell.length_c   1.000
_cell.angle_alpha   90.00
_cell.angle_beta   90.00
_cell.angle_gamma   90.00
#
_symmetry.space_group_name_H-M   'P 1'
#
loop_
_entity.id
_entity.type
_entity.pdbx_description
1 polymer ?
#
loop_
_entity_poly.entity_id
_entity_poly.type
_entity_poly.pdbx_seq_one_letter_code
_entity_poly.pdbx_strand_id
1 'polypeptide(L)'
;MAPRGPGSPSNLVPWAAAVLLVVGAKRALALPEICIQCPGSVRNLSEVALYCKQTPELMLQARCCLNQKGTILGLDLQNCSLKDPGPDFPQAHTAVIIDLQANPLKDDLANIFRGFTQLQTLILPQDVSCPGGINAWNTVTFYMNNQTCQGQRNLCNSTGDQEMCPENGSCVPDGPGLLQCVCADGFHGYKCMRQGSFSLLMFFGILGSTTLSVSILLWGTQRRKAKAS
;
A
#
# COMPACT_ATOMS: atom_id res chain seq x y z
N MET A 1 65.30 51.49 -29.83
CA MET A 1 64.12 52.21 -30.36
C MET A 1 62.91 51.31 -30.20
N ALA A 2 61.97 51.68 -29.33
CA ALA A 2 60.60 51.17 -29.37
C ALA A 2 59.81 51.96 -30.44
N PRO A 3 58.64 51.49 -30.88
CA PRO A 3 57.44 51.86 -30.12
C PRO A 3 56.30 50.82 -30.06
N ARG A 4 55.52 50.93 -28.96
CA ARG A 4 54.06 50.76 -28.82
C ARG A 4 53.41 49.36 -28.91
N GLY A 5 52.86 48.90 -27.77
CA GLY A 5 51.53 48.25 -27.74
C GLY A 5 50.41 49.32 -27.64
N PRO A 6 49.15 48.98 -27.25
CA PRO A 6 48.54 47.67 -26.99
C PRO A 6 47.20 47.45 -27.76
N GLY A 7 46.67 46.22 -27.75
CA GLY A 7 45.31 45.94 -28.27
C GLY A 7 44.92 44.46 -28.19
N SER A 8 44.29 44.08 -27.08
CA SER A 8 43.40 42.91 -26.92
C SER A 8 42.05 43.49 -26.43
N PRO A 9 40.88 42.83 -26.49
CA PRO A 9 40.60 41.42 -26.77
C PRO A 9 39.37 41.16 -27.66
N SER A 10 39.23 39.95 -28.19
CA SER A 10 37.89 39.34 -28.35
C SER A 10 38.01 37.83 -28.53
N ASN A 11 37.83 37.16 -27.39
CA ASN A 11 37.23 35.85 -27.16
C ASN A 11 36.66 35.13 -28.39
N LEU A 12 36.87 33.80 -28.45
CA LEU A 12 35.77 32.84 -28.33
C LEU A 12 36.32 31.41 -28.16
N VAL A 13 36.19 30.94 -26.91
CA VAL A 13 35.90 29.56 -26.45
C VAL A 13 36.97 28.48 -26.69
N PRO A 14 37.67 28.03 -25.63
CA PRO A 14 38.19 26.67 -25.57
C PRO A 14 37.04 25.71 -25.22
N TRP A 15 36.84 24.69 -26.05
CA TRP A 15 35.95 23.57 -25.76
C TRP A 15 36.31 22.97 -24.39
N ALA A 16 35.47 23.23 -23.40
CA ALA A 16 35.59 22.62 -22.09
C ALA A 16 35.24 21.14 -22.22
N ALA A 17 36.23 20.27 -22.04
CA ALA A 17 36.01 18.86 -21.81
C ALA A 17 35.34 18.68 -20.43
N ALA A 18 34.01 18.65 -20.41
CA ALA A 18 33.25 18.28 -19.22
C ALA A 18 33.31 16.75 -19.06
N VAL A 19 34.24 16.28 -18.22
CA VAL A 19 34.27 14.90 -17.76
C VAL A 19 33.09 14.70 -16.81
N LEU A 20 32.04 14.01 -17.28
CA LEU A 20 30.93 13.56 -16.46
C LEU A 20 31.37 12.35 -15.62
N LEU A 21 31.85 12.61 -14.40
CA LEU A 21 31.93 11.59 -13.37
C LEU A 21 30.50 11.22 -12.93
N VAL A 22 29.94 10.16 -13.52
CA VAL A 22 28.74 9.51 -12.99
C VAL A 22 29.15 8.79 -11.72
N VAL A 23 29.07 9.49 -10.59
CA VAL A 23 29.12 8.84 -9.28
C VAL A 23 27.87 7.97 -9.18
N GLY A 24 28.05 6.67 -9.36
CA GLY A 24 27.04 5.65 -9.09
C GLY A 24 26.77 5.56 -7.59
N ALA A 25 26.16 6.60 -7.02
CA ALA A 25 25.53 6.50 -5.72
C ALA A 25 24.35 5.53 -5.88
N LYS A 26 24.49 4.29 -5.42
CA LYS A 26 23.34 3.42 -5.16
C LYS A 26 22.38 4.27 -4.31
N ARG A 27 21.24 4.67 -4.87
CA ARG A 27 20.20 5.36 -4.09
C ARG A 27 19.86 4.43 -2.93
N ALA A 28 20.15 4.87 -1.72
CA ALA A 28 19.64 4.20 -0.54
C ALA A 28 18.11 4.22 -0.64
N LEU A 29 17.49 3.05 -0.55
CA LEU A 29 16.03 2.97 -0.46
C LEU A 29 15.60 3.75 0.77
N ALA A 30 14.62 4.64 0.60
CA ALA A 30 14.05 5.36 1.72
C ALA A 30 13.39 4.36 2.68
N LEU A 31 13.67 4.50 3.97
CA LEU A 31 13.07 3.65 5.00
C LEU A 31 11.57 3.98 5.12
N PRO A 32 10.66 2.98 5.11
CA PRO A 32 9.23 3.24 5.30
C PRO A 32 8.93 3.90 6.65
N GLU A 33 7.95 4.81 6.67
CA GLU A 33 7.60 5.62 7.84
C GLU A 33 7.15 4.76 9.02
N ILE A 34 6.44 3.66 8.74
CA ILE A 34 6.00 2.70 9.76
C ILE A 34 7.17 2.11 10.56
N CYS A 35 8.37 2.05 9.98
CA CYS A 35 9.56 1.53 10.64
C CYS A 35 10.15 2.49 11.68
N ILE A 36 9.79 3.77 11.63
CA ILE A 36 10.25 4.82 12.56
C ILE A 36 9.13 5.41 13.42
N GLN A 37 7.87 5.03 13.17
CA GLN A 37 6.69 5.45 13.94
C GLN A 37 6.86 5.23 15.46
N CYS A 38 7.54 4.15 15.84
CA CYS A 38 7.90 3.88 17.23
C CYS A 38 9.41 4.03 17.44
N PRO A 39 9.85 4.85 18.41
CA PRO A 39 11.26 5.13 18.63
C PRO A 39 12.04 3.86 19.03
N GLY A 40 13.30 3.78 18.63
CA GLY A 40 14.21 2.68 18.97
C GLY A 40 14.28 1.58 17.90
N SER A 41 15.01 0.52 18.21
CA SER A 41 15.17 -0.65 17.35
C SER A 41 14.25 -1.80 17.77
N VAL A 42 14.10 -2.79 16.90
CA VAL A 42 13.54 -4.10 17.25
C VAL A 42 14.21 -4.64 18.52
N ARG A 43 13.43 -5.23 19.43
CA ARG A 43 13.98 -5.76 20.69
C ARG A 43 14.77 -7.04 20.44
N ASN A 44 15.95 -7.17 21.04
CA ASN A 44 16.94 -8.24 20.76
C ASN A 44 16.50 -9.70 20.98
N LEU A 45 15.27 -9.93 21.43
CA LEU A 45 14.67 -11.26 21.64
C LEU A 45 13.18 -11.30 21.27
N SER A 46 12.68 -10.29 20.56
CA SER A 46 11.33 -10.37 20.01
C SER A 46 11.29 -11.43 18.90
N GLU A 47 10.13 -12.02 18.67
CA GLU A 47 9.95 -12.98 17.59
C GLU A 47 10.33 -12.39 16.22
N VAL A 48 10.12 -11.08 16.03
CA VAL A 48 10.55 -10.34 14.84
C VAL A 48 12.08 -10.33 14.71
N ALA A 49 12.82 -10.07 15.79
CA ALA A 49 14.28 -10.13 15.78
C ALA A 49 14.79 -11.55 15.47
N LEU A 50 14.17 -12.57 16.06
CA LEU A 50 14.53 -13.97 15.82
C LEU A 50 14.29 -14.35 14.37
N TYR A 51 13.10 -14.05 13.83
CA TYR A 51 12.76 -14.27 12.42
C TYR A 51 13.76 -13.59 11.48
N CYS A 52 14.08 -12.32 11.75
CA CYS A 52 14.99 -11.56 10.91
C CYS A 52 16.41 -12.12 10.92
N LYS A 53 16.89 -12.55 12.09
CA LYS A 53 18.24 -13.10 12.25
C LYS A 53 18.38 -14.50 11.64
N GLN A 54 17.32 -15.30 11.70
CA GLN A 54 17.31 -16.67 11.16
C GLN A 54 17.17 -16.71 9.64
N THR A 55 16.58 -15.68 9.04
CA THR A 55 16.34 -15.63 7.59
C THR A 55 17.50 -14.92 6.89
N PRO A 56 18.24 -15.62 5.99
CA PRO A 56 19.31 -14.99 5.23
C PRO A 56 18.81 -13.77 4.44
N GLU A 57 19.71 -12.80 4.22
CA GLU A 57 19.45 -11.59 3.43
C GLU A 57 18.45 -10.59 4.02
N LEU A 58 17.92 -10.87 5.22
CA LEU A 58 17.11 -9.91 5.95
C LEU A 58 17.96 -9.06 6.89
N MET A 59 17.55 -7.81 7.05
CA MET A 59 18.25 -6.83 7.87
C MET A 59 17.25 -6.12 8.78
N LEU A 60 17.65 -5.97 10.05
CA LEU A 60 16.94 -5.13 10.98
C LEU A 60 17.29 -3.66 10.72
N GLN A 61 16.27 -2.84 10.53
CA GLN A 61 16.40 -1.40 10.39
C GLN A 61 15.25 -0.70 11.13
N ALA A 62 15.61 0.08 12.16
CA ALA A 62 14.67 0.64 13.12
C ALA A 62 13.73 -0.44 13.69
N ARG A 63 12.40 -0.31 13.52
CA ARG A 63 11.40 -1.29 13.96
C ARG A 63 11.04 -2.36 12.94
N CYS A 64 11.71 -2.39 11.79
CA CYS A 64 11.40 -3.31 10.71
C CYS A 64 12.51 -4.34 10.49
N CYS A 65 12.08 -5.52 10.04
CA CYS A 65 12.90 -6.49 9.35
C CYS A 65 12.63 -6.39 7.84
N LEU A 66 13.65 -6.03 7.08
CA LEU A 66 13.56 -5.70 5.66
C LEU A 66 14.39 -6.67 4.83
N ASN A 67 13.96 -6.94 3.59
CA ASN A 67 14.82 -7.55 2.59
C ASN A 67 15.68 -6.48 1.87
N GLN A 68 16.55 -6.91 0.95
CA GLN A 68 17.42 -6.02 0.16
C GLN A 68 16.66 -5.00 -0.72
N LYS A 69 15.38 -5.25 -1.01
CA LYS A 69 14.49 -4.37 -1.79
C LYS A 69 13.73 -3.38 -0.91
N GLY A 70 13.93 -3.41 0.41
CA GLY A 70 13.19 -2.58 1.37
C GLY A 70 11.76 -3.07 1.65
N THR A 71 11.40 -4.29 1.24
CA THR A 71 10.12 -4.90 1.58
C THR A 71 10.09 -5.28 3.06
N ILE A 72 9.03 -4.90 3.76
CA ILE A 72 8.83 -5.22 5.17
C ILE A 72 8.33 -6.67 5.29
N LEU A 73 9.13 -7.51 5.95
CA LEU A 73 8.77 -8.90 6.26
C LEU A 73 8.50 -9.10 7.76
N GLY A 74 9.05 -8.23 8.60
CA GLY A 74 8.76 -8.21 10.03
C GLY A 74 8.58 -6.79 10.56
N LEU A 75 7.67 -6.60 11.50
CA LEU A 75 7.38 -5.30 12.12
C LEU A 75 7.23 -5.45 13.64
N ASP A 76 8.06 -4.74 14.41
CA ASP A 76 8.05 -4.74 15.87
C ASP A 76 7.63 -3.35 16.40
N LEU A 77 6.32 -3.20 16.64
CA LEU A 77 5.75 -2.02 17.29
C LEU A 77 5.35 -2.32 18.73
N GLN A 78 6.06 -3.21 19.41
CA GLN A 78 5.74 -3.53 20.79
C GLN A 78 6.04 -2.37 21.75
N ASN A 79 5.18 -2.16 22.74
CA ASN A 79 5.37 -1.17 23.82
C ASN A 79 5.64 0.25 23.30
N CYS A 80 4.80 0.69 22.37
CA CYS A 80 4.85 2.00 21.72
C CYS A 80 3.72 2.93 22.18
N SER A 81 2.94 2.50 23.19
CA SER A 81 1.76 3.20 23.72
C SER A 81 0.70 3.50 22.65
N LEU A 82 0.60 2.64 21.62
CA LEU A 82 -0.31 2.79 20.49
C LEU A 82 -1.73 2.40 20.88
N LYS A 83 -2.72 3.23 20.50
CA LYS A 83 -4.15 2.88 20.59
C LYS A 83 -4.68 2.26 19.29
N ASP A 84 -4.01 2.56 18.20
CA ASP A 84 -4.19 1.99 16.87
C ASP A 84 -2.83 1.98 16.15
N PRO A 85 -2.63 1.12 15.14
CA PRO A 85 -1.38 1.05 14.40
C PRO A 85 -1.06 2.27 13.52
N GLY A 86 -2.00 3.20 13.32
CA GLY A 86 -1.79 4.42 12.53
C GLY A 86 -1.99 4.25 11.01
N PRO A 87 -1.97 5.38 10.27
CA PRO A 87 -2.27 5.42 8.84
C PRO A 87 -1.17 4.80 7.96
N ASP A 88 0.06 4.71 8.46
CA ASP A 88 1.20 4.13 7.73
C ASP A 88 1.29 2.62 7.86
N PHE A 89 0.46 2.00 8.70
CA PHE A 89 0.44 0.55 8.90
C PHE A 89 0.31 -0.27 7.60
N PRO A 90 -0.50 0.13 6.58
CA PRO A 90 -0.57 -0.58 5.29
C PRO A 90 0.76 -0.68 4.53
N GLN A 91 1.77 0.14 4.85
CA GLN A 91 3.12 -0.02 4.29
C GLN A 91 3.70 -1.41 4.62
N ALA A 92 3.28 -2.03 5.72
CA ALA A 92 3.71 -3.35 6.16
C ALA A 92 2.80 -4.51 5.68
N HIS A 93 1.93 -4.33 4.69
CA HIS A 93 1.01 -5.39 4.23
C HIS A 93 1.68 -6.68 3.75
N THR A 94 2.97 -6.64 3.42
CA THR A 94 3.80 -7.82 3.06
C THR A 94 4.40 -8.54 4.26
N ALA A 95 4.18 -8.05 5.49
CA ALA A 95 4.79 -8.61 6.68
C ALA A 95 4.30 -10.03 6.94
N VAL A 96 5.25 -10.90 7.24
CA VAL A 96 5.04 -12.29 7.64
C VAL A 96 4.90 -12.38 9.16
N ILE A 97 5.55 -11.48 9.90
CA ILE A 97 5.48 -11.42 11.35
C ILE A 97 5.28 -9.99 11.86
N ILE A 98 4.34 -9.80 12.78
CA ILE A 98 4.07 -8.51 13.42
C ILE A 98 3.95 -8.69 14.93
N ASP A 99 4.67 -7.87 15.69
CA ASP A 99 4.54 -7.77 17.14
C ASP A 99 3.93 -6.41 17.54
N LEU A 100 2.72 -6.46 18.09
CA LEU A 100 1.97 -5.32 18.61
C LEU A 100 1.75 -5.40 20.12
N GLN A 101 2.38 -6.34 20.83
CA GLN A 101 2.13 -6.56 22.26
C GLN A 101 2.49 -5.34 23.12
N ALA A 102 1.97 -5.33 24.36
CA ALA A 102 2.20 -4.25 25.32
C ALA A 102 1.78 -2.85 24.82
N ASN A 103 0.74 -2.78 23.99
CA ASN A 103 0.09 -1.55 23.58
C ASN A 103 -1.37 -1.53 24.06
N PRO A 104 -1.93 -0.36 24.39
CA PRO A 104 -3.35 -0.20 24.75
C PRO A 104 -4.25 -0.17 23.50
N LEU A 105 -4.19 -1.23 22.67
CA LEU A 105 -4.95 -1.34 21.42
C LEU A 105 -6.44 -1.58 21.68
N LYS A 106 -7.27 -1.24 20.69
CA LYS A 106 -8.70 -1.56 20.69
C LYS A 106 -8.93 -2.96 20.12
N ASP A 107 -10.02 -3.61 20.54
CA ASP A 107 -10.34 -5.00 20.18
C ASP A 107 -10.71 -5.18 18.68
N ASP A 108 -11.35 -4.19 18.04
CA ASP A 108 -11.70 -4.29 16.60
C ASP A 108 -10.55 -3.84 15.69
N LEU A 109 -9.67 -4.77 15.35
CA LEU A 109 -8.56 -4.57 14.39
C LEU A 109 -8.81 -5.21 13.02
N ALA A 110 -9.94 -5.88 12.78
CA ALA A 110 -10.12 -6.75 11.60
C ALA A 110 -9.87 -6.01 10.27
N ASN A 111 -10.45 -4.82 10.11
CA ASN A 111 -10.29 -4.03 8.89
C ASN A 111 -8.90 -3.43 8.71
N ILE A 112 -8.11 -3.29 9.78
CA ILE A 112 -6.76 -2.70 9.73
C ILE A 112 -5.78 -3.66 9.03
N PHE A 113 -6.04 -4.97 9.13
CA PHE A 113 -5.24 -6.01 8.50
C PHE A 113 -5.73 -6.36 7.08
N ARG A 114 -6.54 -5.50 6.45
CA ARG A 114 -6.91 -5.68 5.05
C ARG A 114 -5.67 -5.68 4.16
N GLY A 115 -5.57 -6.64 3.25
CA GLY A 115 -4.42 -6.82 2.36
C GLY A 115 -3.21 -7.54 2.99
N PHE A 116 -3.22 -7.84 4.29
CA PHE A 116 -2.16 -8.63 4.95
C PHE A 116 -2.40 -10.12 4.69
N THR A 117 -2.05 -10.57 3.49
CA THR A 117 -2.34 -11.93 3.00
C THR A 117 -1.23 -12.93 3.28
N GLN A 118 -0.08 -12.47 3.79
CA GLN A 118 1.11 -13.30 4.06
C GLN A 118 1.42 -13.44 5.56
N LEU A 119 0.52 -12.98 6.44
CA LEU A 119 0.78 -12.88 7.87
C LEU A 119 0.77 -14.28 8.52
N GLN A 120 1.93 -14.74 8.95
CA GLN A 120 2.08 -16.06 9.57
C GLN A 120 2.04 -15.98 11.10
N THR A 121 2.56 -14.90 11.69
CA THR A 121 2.62 -14.72 13.14
C THR A 121 2.20 -13.31 13.50
N LEU A 122 1.18 -13.19 14.33
CA LEU A 122 0.71 -11.92 14.89
C LEU A 122 0.67 -12.02 16.40
N ILE A 123 1.37 -11.12 17.08
CA ILE A 123 1.43 -11.07 18.54
C ILE A 123 0.66 -9.82 18.99
N LEU A 124 -0.35 -10.03 19.82
CA LEU A 124 -1.28 -8.99 20.27
C LEU A 124 -1.29 -8.90 21.80
N PRO A 125 -1.72 -7.75 22.37
CA PRO A 125 -2.14 -7.68 23.76
C PRO A 125 -3.21 -8.76 24.09
N GLN A 126 -3.24 -9.21 25.34
CA GLN A 126 -4.13 -10.30 25.77
C GLN A 126 -5.62 -9.97 25.57
N ASP A 127 -6.00 -8.70 25.71
CA ASP A 127 -7.35 -8.16 25.66
C ASP A 127 -7.84 -7.84 24.24
N VAL A 128 -7.04 -8.11 23.21
CA VAL A 128 -7.34 -7.77 21.82
C VAL A 128 -7.36 -9.02 20.98
N SER A 129 -8.54 -9.41 20.52
CA SER A 129 -8.83 -10.60 19.72
C SER A 129 -8.04 -10.67 18.41
N CYS A 130 -7.70 -11.88 17.98
CA CYS A 130 -7.11 -12.09 16.66
C CYS A 130 -8.03 -11.54 15.55
N PRO A 131 -7.52 -10.75 14.59
CA PRO A 131 -8.28 -10.29 13.42
C PRO A 131 -8.94 -11.45 12.68
N GLY A 132 -10.22 -11.28 12.32
CA GLY A 132 -11.02 -12.35 11.69
C GLY A 132 -11.49 -13.44 12.66
N GLY A 133 -11.18 -13.33 13.96
CA GLY A 133 -11.52 -14.31 14.98
C GLY A 133 -10.67 -15.58 14.90
N ILE A 134 -10.95 -16.52 15.80
CA ILE A 134 -10.16 -17.77 15.95
C ILE A 134 -10.15 -18.61 14.66
N ASN A 135 -11.23 -18.57 13.89
CA ASN A 135 -11.37 -19.36 12.65
C ASN A 135 -10.48 -18.85 11.49
N ALA A 136 -9.97 -17.62 11.57
CA ALA A 136 -9.06 -17.06 10.59
C ALA A 136 -7.61 -17.57 10.73
N TRP A 137 -7.32 -18.34 11.78
CA TRP A 137 -5.97 -18.78 12.14
C TRP A 137 -5.90 -20.29 12.37
N ASN A 138 -4.74 -20.89 12.14
CA ASN A 138 -4.50 -22.31 12.43
C ASN A 138 -4.41 -22.57 13.92
N THR A 139 -3.70 -21.70 14.63
CA THR A 139 -3.48 -21.80 16.07
C THR A 139 -3.60 -20.42 16.69
N VAL A 140 -4.35 -20.32 17.79
CA VAL A 140 -4.35 -19.15 18.66
C VAL A 140 -3.87 -19.60 20.04
N THR A 141 -2.81 -18.98 20.54
CA THR A 141 -2.23 -19.30 21.84
C THR A 141 -2.35 -18.11 22.77
N PHE A 142 -2.96 -18.33 23.92
CA PHE A 142 -3.16 -17.32 24.95
C PHE A 142 -2.05 -17.44 26.00
N TYR A 143 -1.40 -16.32 26.31
CA TYR A 143 -0.46 -16.22 27.41
C TYR A 143 -0.98 -15.20 28.44
N MET A 144 -0.21 -14.98 29.50
CA MET A 144 -0.59 -14.08 30.58
C MET A 144 -0.68 -12.61 30.15
N ASN A 145 0.20 -12.16 29.25
CA ASN A 145 0.33 -10.73 28.90
C ASN A 145 0.07 -10.44 27.42
N ASN A 146 -0.04 -11.49 26.61
CA ASN A 146 -0.20 -11.39 25.17
C ASN A 146 -0.98 -12.61 24.66
N GLN A 147 -1.32 -12.58 23.39
CA GLN A 147 -1.73 -13.75 22.66
C GLN A 147 -1.05 -13.76 21.30
N THR A 148 -0.93 -14.95 20.72
CA THR A 148 -0.30 -15.15 19.42
C THR A 148 -1.28 -15.85 18.48
N CYS A 149 -1.51 -15.24 17.33
CA CYS A 149 -2.29 -15.78 16.22
C CYS A 149 -1.30 -16.32 15.18
N GLN A 150 -1.39 -17.61 14.84
CA GLN A 150 -0.44 -18.29 13.97
C GLN A 150 -1.13 -19.00 12.80
N GLY A 151 -0.50 -18.87 11.62
CA GLY A 151 -0.94 -19.49 10.39
C GLY A 151 -2.28 -18.96 9.91
N GLN A 152 -2.28 -17.78 9.31
CA GLN A 152 -3.45 -17.23 8.65
C GLN A 152 -4.03 -18.25 7.66
N ARG A 153 -5.34 -18.50 7.76
CA ARG A 153 -6.06 -19.40 6.87
C ARG A 153 -6.55 -18.64 5.64
N ASN A 154 -6.47 -19.30 4.49
CA ASN A 154 -7.09 -18.79 3.28
C ASN A 154 -8.58 -19.20 3.27
N LEU A 155 -9.47 -18.22 3.45
CA LEU A 155 -10.91 -18.46 3.44
C LEU A 155 -11.40 -19.04 2.10
N CYS A 156 -10.77 -18.68 0.99
CA CYS A 156 -11.12 -19.20 -0.34
C CYS A 156 -10.85 -20.70 -0.51
N ASN A 157 -10.05 -21.32 0.38
CA ASN A 157 -9.80 -22.76 0.35
C ASN A 157 -10.86 -23.57 1.11
N SER A 158 -11.86 -22.91 1.72
CA SER A 158 -12.92 -23.59 2.45
C SER A 158 -13.86 -24.25 1.45
N THR A 159 -13.77 -25.57 1.32
CA THR A 159 -14.47 -26.45 0.36
C THR A 159 -16.00 -26.45 0.44
N GLY A 160 -16.62 -25.61 1.28
CA GLY A 160 -18.04 -25.66 1.62
C GLY A 160 -18.95 -24.75 0.80
N ASP A 161 -18.47 -23.60 0.31
CA ASP A 161 -19.34 -22.58 -0.26
C ASP A 161 -19.00 -22.32 -1.73
N GLN A 162 -19.61 -23.13 -2.60
CA GLN A 162 -19.62 -22.93 -4.05
C GLN A 162 -20.30 -21.60 -4.48
N GLU A 163 -20.66 -20.73 -3.53
CA GLU A 163 -21.32 -19.43 -3.72
C GLU A 163 -20.59 -18.24 -3.04
N MET A 164 -19.31 -18.34 -2.67
CA MET A 164 -18.61 -17.18 -2.07
C MET A 164 -18.47 -15.99 -3.02
N CYS A 165 -18.31 -16.26 -4.32
CA CYS A 165 -18.17 -15.24 -5.36
C CYS A 165 -19.19 -15.45 -6.49
N PRO A 166 -19.56 -14.36 -7.22
CA PRO A 166 -20.44 -14.48 -8.37
C PRO A 166 -19.81 -15.34 -9.48
N GLU A 167 -20.62 -15.80 -10.44
CA GLU A 167 -20.21 -16.74 -11.50
C GLU A 167 -18.92 -16.34 -12.25
N ASN A 168 -18.76 -15.05 -12.56
CA ASN A 168 -17.57 -14.51 -13.24
C ASN A 168 -16.56 -13.88 -12.26
N GLY A 169 -16.63 -14.24 -10.98
CA GLY A 169 -15.75 -13.75 -9.92
C GLY A 169 -14.91 -14.88 -9.35
N SER A 170 -13.64 -14.59 -9.09
CA SER A 170 -12.74 -15.49 -8.36
C SER A 170 -12.50 -14.96 -6.94
N CYS A 171 -12.48 -15.89 -5.99
CA CYS A 171 -12.16 -15.59 -4.59
C CYS A 171 -10.65 -15.39 -4.45
N VAL A 172 -10.26 -14.29 -3.81
CA VAL A 172 -8.88 -14.04 -3.38
C VAL A 172 -8.86 -13.66 -1.89
N PRO A 173 -7.83 -14.06 -1.12
CA PRO A 173 -7.70 -13.65 0.27
C PRO A 173 -7.42 -12.14 0.36
N ASP A 174 -7.98 -11.46 1.38
CA ASP A 174 -7.80 -10.01 1.60
C ASP A 174 -7.40 -9.68 3.04
N GLY A 175 -6.77 -10.63 3.74
CA GLY A 175 -6.36 -10.49 5.14
C GLY A 175 -6.94 -11.57 6.06
N PRO A 176 -6.64 -11.53 7.37
CA PRO A 176 -7.14 -12.53 8.31
C PRO A 176 -8.67 -12.47 8.42
N GLY A 177 -9.34 -13.55 8.01
CA GLY A 177 -10.81 -13.61 8.00
C GLY A 177 -11.47 -12.77 6.92
N LEU A 178 -10.71 -12.24 5.96
CA LEU A 178 -11.19 -11.40 4.87
C LEU A 178 -10.95 -12.06 3.53
N LEU A 179 -11.92 -11.90 2.62
CA LEU A 179 -11.83 -12.31 1.22
C LEU A 179 -12.36 -11.19 0.33
N GLN A 180 -11.92 -11.20 -0.91
CA GLN A 180 -12.41 -10.33 -1.96
C GLN A 180 -12.79 -11.19 -3.18
N CYS A 181 -13.87 -10.80 -3.87
CA CYS A 181 -14.19 -11.34 -5.17
C CYS A 181 -13.66 -10.38 -6.25
N VAL A 182 -12.75 -10.87 -7.08
CA VAL A 182 -12.23 -10.13 -8.23
C VAL A 182 -12.85 -10.69 -9.50
N CYS A 183 -13.22 -9.82 -10.44
CA CYS A 183 -13.84 -10.28 -11.68
C CYS A 183 -12.79 -10.93 -12.59
N ALA A 184 -13.22 -11.99 -13.29
CA ALA A 184 -12.45 -12.60 -14.36
C ALA A 184 -12.17 -11.59 -15.48
N ASP A 185 -11.13 -11.85 -16.26
CA ASP A 185 -10.71 -10.96 -17.34
C ASP A 185 -11.84 -10.67 -18.32
N GLY A 186 -12.03 -9.38 -18.63
CA GLY A 186 -13.11 -8.90 -19.49
C GLY A 186 -14.46 -8.74 -18.81
N PHE A 187 -14.61 -9.13 -17.54
CA PHE A 187 -15.79 -8.88 -16.72
C PHE A 187 -15.58 -7.75 -15.73
N HIS A 188 -16.62 -6.95 -15.49
CA HIS A 188 -16.58 -5.83 -14.56
C HIS A 188 -17.98 -5.48 -14.02
N GLY A 189 -18.01 -4.47 -13.14
CA GLY A 189 -19.25 -3.96 -12.56
C GLY A 189 -19.77 -4.81 -11.40
N TYR A 190 -20.98 -4.47 -10.93
CA TYR A 190 -21.61 -5.17 -9.82
C TYR A 190 -21.77 -6.66 -10.14
N LYS A 191 -21.26 -7.52 -9.26
CA LYS A 191 -21.25 -8.99 -9.39
C LYS A 191 -20.63 -9.52 -10.69
N CYS A 192 -19.73 -8.77 -11.32
CA CYS A 192 -19.04 -9.21 -12.55
C CYS A 192 -19.99 -9.56 -13.72
N MET A 193 -21.12 -8.85 -13.82
CA MET A 193 -22.17 -9.13 -14.80
C MET A 193 -21.97 -8.43 -16.15
N ARG A 194 -21.04 -7.46 -16.25
CA ARG A 194 -20.80 -6.71 -17.50
C ARG A 194 -19.58 -7.25 -18.20
N GLN A 195 -19.69 -7.52 -19.49
CA GLN A 195 -18.59 -7.98 -20.33
C GLN A 195 -18.11 -6.86 -21.25
N GLY A 196 -16.82 -6.83 -21.54
CA GLY A 196 -16.19 -5.87 -22.45
C GLY A 196 -15.77 -4.58 -21.75
N SER A 197 -15.44 -3.54 -22.52
CA SER A 197 -15.03 -2.23 -21.99
C SER A 197 -16.19 -1.23 -22.04
N PHE A 198 -16.26 -0.37 -21.02
CA PHE A 198 -17.19 0.75 -21.07
C PHE A 198 -16.71 1.77 -22.12
N SER A 199 -17.50 2.00 -23.17
CA SER A 199 -17.15 2.94 -24.24
C SER A 199 -17.29 4.39 -23.76
N LEU A 200 -16.21 4.92 -23.19
CA LEU A 200 -16.13 6.31 -22.72
C LEU A 200 -16.48 7.30 -23.84
N LEU A 201 -16.07 7.01 -25.07
CA LEU A 201 -16.35 7.86 -26.23
C LEU A 201 -17.85 7.95 -26.54
N MET A 202 -18.59 6.84 -26.46
CA MET A 202 -20.04 6.89 -26.63
C MET A 202 -20.71 7.65 -25.49
N PHE A 203 -20.31 7.38 -24.25
CA PHE A 203 -20.89 8.03 -23.08
C PHE A 203 -20.68 9.54 -23.11
N PHE A 204 -19.43 10.00 -23.24
CA PHE A 204 -19.12 11.43 -23.32
C PHE A 204 -19.60 12.06 -24.63
N GLY A 205 -19.66 11.30 -25.73
CA GLY A 205 -20.21 11.78 -27.00
C GLY A 205 -21.70 12.12 -26.87
N ILE A 206 -22.50 11.22 -26.30
CA ILE A 206 -23.94 11.44 -26.06
C ILE A 206 -24.13 12.58 -25.07
N LEU A 207 -23.42 12.55 -23.93
CA LEU A 207 -23.58 13.54 -22.87
C LEU A 207 -23.11 14.93 -23.32
N GLY A 208 -22.02 15.01 -24.07
CA GLY A 208 -21.51 16.25 -24.66
C GLY A 208 -22.43 16.81 -25.75
N SER A 209 -22.91 15.96 -26.67
CA SER A 209 -23.81 16.37 -27.75
C SER A 209 -25.16 16.87 -27.22
N THR A 210 -25.75 16.16 -26.26
CA THR A 210 -27.01 16.59 -25.62
C THR A 210 -26.84 17.90 -24.87
N THR A 211 -25.75 18.05 -24.10
CA THR A 211 -25.43 19.29 -23.40
C THR A 211 -25.27 20.45 -24.37
N LEU A 212 -24.47 20.29 -25.43
CA LEU A 212 -24.26 21.33 -26.43
C LEU A 212 -25.57 21.73 -27.13
N SER A 213 -26.38 20.74 -27.50
CA SER A 213 -27.67 20.96 -28.15
C SER A 213 -28.61 21.76 -27.24
N VAL A 214 -28.73 21.37 -25.97
CA VAL A 214 -29.54 22.09 -24.98
C VAL A 214 -29.00 23.49 -24.74
N SER A 215 -27.69 23.68 -24.61
CA SER A 215 -27.07 25.00 -24.45
C SER A 215 -27.35 25.91 -25.65
N ILE A 216 -27.27 25.40 -26.88
CA ILE A 216 -27.61 26.16 -28.10
C ILE A 216 -29.08 26.53 -28.13
N LEU A 217 -29.99 25.60 -27.77
CA LEU A 217 -31.43 25.86 -27.72
C LEU A 217 -31.77 26.93 -26.67
N LEU A 218 -31.21 26.81 -25.47
CA LEU A 218 -31.39 27.79 -24.39
C LEU A 218 -30.81 29.14 -24.79
N TRP A 219 -29.62 29.18 -25.38
CA TRP A 219 -29.02 30.41 -25.88
C TRP A 219 -29.88 31.07 -26.97
N GLY A 220 -30.35 30.29 -27.94
CA GLY A 220 -31.18 30.78 -29.04
C GLY A 220 -32.52 31.33 -28.57
N THR A 221 -33.18 30.64 -27.65
CA THR A 221 -34.49 31.05 -27.12
C THR A 221 -34.38 32.22 -26.14
N GLN A 222 -33.41 32.21 -25.21
CA GLN A 222 -33.23 33.30 -24.25
C GLN A 222 -32.67 34.58 -24.90
N ARG A 223 -31.73 34.47 -25.84
CA ARG A 223 -31.18 35.64 -26.56
C ARG A 223 -32.19 36.30 -27.50
N ARG A 224 -33.13 35.52 -28.07
CA ARG A 224 -34.23 36.08 -28.86
C ARG A 224 -35.24 36.84 -27.99
N LYS A 225 -35.48 36.40 -26.76
CA LYS A 225 -36.31 37.15 -25.80
C LYS A 225 -35.69 38.47 -25.36
N ALA A 226 -34.37 38.53 -25.20
CA ALA A 226 -33.67 39.76 -24.84
C ALA A 226 -33.61 40.83 -25.95
N LYS A 227 -33.89 40.47 -27.21
CA LYS A 227 -33.88 41.39 -28.37
C LYS A 227 -35.28 41.85 -28.81
N ALA A 228 -36.34 41.33 -28.19
CA ALA A 228 -37.74 41.62 -28.53
C ALA A 228 -38.45 42.49 -27.46
N SER A 229 -37.68 43.10 -26.55
CA SER A 229 -38.11 44.09 -25.56
C SER A 229 -37.25 45.34 -25.70
#